data_AF-I4D577-F1
#
_entry.id   AF-I4D577-F1
#
_cell.length_a   1.000
_cell.length_b   1.000
_cell.length_c   1.000
_cell.angle_alpha   90.00
_cell.angle_beta   90.00
_cell.angle_gamma   90.00
#
_symmetry.space_group_name_H-M   'P 1'
#
loop_
_entity.id
_entity.type
_entity.pdbx_description
1 polymer ?
#
loop_
_entity_poly.entity_id
_entity_poly.type
_entity_poly.pdbx_seq_one_letter_code
_entity_poly.pdbx_strand_id
1 'polypeptide(L)'
;MKKIKDRDTLSIVSGMIGLAGLMLTDGISQKAKISKRSFRQAAAGVFVSKSEAKNLRGQVLGVIMNSAVSILGANYIINRMSQNGRDKLVSKGITSGIIFGAIATAIPNLAPWNKMKPRDAASNLSYVFSNIVFGLLATFSAAKLGHDSLFDPPPQNNYLKPTEKTSEQIKESNRNTVQPTYSDVNLNKEDGASKFI
;
A
#
# COMPACT_ATOMS: atom_id res chain seq x y z
N MET A 1 3.42 -24.70 -3.39
CA MET A 1 4.02 -24.09 -2.18
C MET A 1 2.91 -23.53 -1.30
N LYS A 2 2.97 -23.72 0.01
CA LYS A 2 1.99 -23.17 0.95
C LYS A 2 2.19 -21.66 1.06
N LYS A 3 1.21 -20.86 0.61
CA LYS A 3 1.24 -19.39 0.72
C LYS A 3 1.04 -18.95 2.18
N ILE A 4 1.60 -17.81 2.55
CA ILE A 4 1.53 -17.22 3.90
C ILE A 4 0.18 -16.52 4.08
N LYS A 5 -0.59 -16.91 5.10
CA LYS A 5 -1.90 -16.34 5.42
C LYS A 5 -1.86 -15.26 6.50
N ASP A 6 -0.78 -15.22 7.28
CA ASP A 6 -0.60 -14.25 8.35
C ASP A 6 0.12 -13.00 7.84
N ARG A 7 -0.44 -11.82 8.14
CA ARG A 7 0.06 -10.55 7.60
C ARG A 7 1.39 -10.15 8.23
N ASP A 8 1.59 -10.45 9.51
CA ASP A 8 2.82 -10.08 10.21
C ASP A 8 3.99 -10.95 9.75
N THR A 9 3.77 -12.26 9.64
CA THR A 9 4.74 -13.20 9.07
C THR A 9 5.11 -12.81 7.63
N LEU A 10 4.11 -12.46 6.81
CA LEU A 10 4.38 -12.00 5.43
C LEU A 10 5.17 -10.68 5.41
N SER A 11 4.89 -9.76 6.33
CA SER A 11 5.61 -8.49 6.48
C SER A 11 7.06 -8.73 6.88
N ILE A 12 7.30 -9.65 7.82
CA ILE A 12 8.65 -10.03 8.26
C ILE A 12 9.42 -10.60 7.08
N VAL A 13 8.90 -11.63 6.42
CA VAL A 13 9.60 -12.31 5.33
C VAL A 13 9.86 -11.36 4.15
N SER A 14 8.84 -10.62 3.72
CA SER A 14 8.96 -9.71 2.57
C SER A 14 9.87 -8.51 2.89
N GLY A 15 9.80 -8.01 4.12
CA GLY A 15 10.68 -6.94 4.61
C GLY A 15 12.14 -7.38 4.64
N MET A 16 12.43 -8.59 5.11
CA MET A 16 13.80 -9.14 5.10
C MET A 16 14.35 -9.37 3.70
N ILE A 17 13.50 -9.82 2.75
CA ILE A 17 13.90 -9.95 1.33
C ILE A 17 14.21 -8.57 0.74
N GLY A 18 13.35 -7.58 0.99
CA GLY A 18 13.61 -6.20 0.58
C GLY A 18 14.89 -5.64 1.17
N LEU A 19 15.13 -5.88 2.46
CA LEU A 19 16.32 -5.45 3.19
C LEU A 19 17.60 -6.03 2.59
N ALA A 20 17.57 -7.32 2.21
CA ALA A 20 18.72 -7.96 1.56
C ALA A 20 19.10 -7.25 0.26
N GLY A 21 18.12 -6.88 -0.57
CA GLY A 21 18.34 -6.09 -1.78
C GLY A 21 18.89 -4.70 -1.49
N LEU A 22 18.33 -4.01 -0.49
CA LEU A 22 18.81 -2.70 -0.05
C LEU A 22 20.27 -2.76 0.43
N MET A 23 20.63 -3.75 1.22
CA MET A 23 22.01 -3.94 1.70
C MET A 23 22.97 -4.28 0.57
N LEU A 24 22.54 -5.07 -0.41
CA LEU A 24 23.31 -5.39 -1.60
C LEU A 24 23.60 -4.12 -2.43
N THR A 25 22.59 -3.32 -2.73
CA THR A 25 22.77 -2.09 -3.50
C THR A 25 23.59 -1.05 -2.74
N ASP A 26 23.38 -0.93 -1.43
CA ASP A 26 24.20 -0.07 -0.55
C ASP A 26 25.67 -0.49 -0.56
N GLY A 27 25.93 -1.79 -0.45
CA GLY A 27 27.28 -2.35 -0.50
C GLY A 27 27.97 -2.10 -1.83
N ILE A 28 27.27 -2.27 -2.94
CA ILE A 28 27.79 -1.97 -4.29
C ILE A 28 28.09 -0.48 -4.43
N SER A 29 27.16 0.39 -4.02
CA SER A 29 27.32 1.84 -4.09
C SER A 29 28.51 2.36 -3.27
N GLN A 30 28.71 1.82 -2.07
CA GLN A 30 29.87 2.17 -1.25
C GLN A 30 31.18 1.67 -1.85
N LYS A 31 31.22 0.45 -2.39
CA LYS A 31 32.41 -0.07 -3.08
C LYS A 31 32.77 0.79 -4.31
N ALA A 32 31.76 1.29 -5.01
CA ALA A 32 31.91 2.22 -6.13
C ALA A 32 32.21 3.67 -5.68
N LYS A 33 32.32 3.95 -4.38
CA LYS A 33 32.52 5.29 -3.78
C LYS A 33 31.45 6.32 -4.18
N ILE A 34 30.27 5.86 -4.60
CA ILE A 34 29.12 6.72 -4.92
C ILE A 34 28.46 7.19 -3.62
N SER A 35 28.31 6.28 -2.65
CA SER A 35 27.82 6.63 -1.30
C SER A 35 28.96 6.77 -0.30
N LYS A 36 28.92 7.85 0.49
CA LYS A 36 29.90 8.12 1.57
C LYS A 36 29.60 7.41 2.89
N ARG A 37 28.39 6.87 3.08
CA ARG A 37 27.94 6.23 4.33
C ARG A 37 27.04 5.04 4.02
N SER A 38 27.06 4.03 4.88
CA SER A 38 26.15 2.89 4.74
C SER A 38 24.79 3.16 5.37
N PHE A 39 23.76 2.47 4.89
CA PHE A 39 22.44 2.47 5.55
C PHE A 39 22.53 1.99 7.01
N ARG A 40 23.41 1.03 7.29
CA ARG A 40 23.68 0.53 8.65
C ARG A 40 24.22 1.62 9.55
N GLN A 41 25.24 2.35 9.08
CA GLN A 41 25.82 3.47 9.81
C GLN A 41 24.79 4.59 9.99
N ALA A 42 23.98 4.89 8.97
CA ALA A 42 22.97 5.94 9.03
C ALA A 42 21.90 5.64 10.10
N ALA A 43 21.38 4.41 10.12
CA ALA A 43 20.40 3.95 11.10
C ALA A 43 20.98 3.91 12.53
N ALA A 44 22.18 3.37 12.71
CA ALA A 44 22.84 3.35 14.02
C ALA A 44 23.11 4.77 14.55
N GLY A 45 23.51 5.69 13.67
CA GLY A 45 23.81 7.08 14.03
C GLY A 45 22.62 7.89 14.53
N VAL A 46 21.39 7.36 14.44
CA VAL A 46 20.23 7.93 15.12
C VAL A 46 20.35 7.77 16.63
N PHE A 47 20.92 6.65 17.11
CA PHE A 47 20.93 6.29 18.53
C PHE A 47 22.31 6.43 19.17
N VAL A 48 23.39 6.30 18.40
CA VAL A 48 24.76 6.34 18.90
C VAL A 48 25.60 7.36 18.16
N SER A 49 26.76 7.68 18.73
CA SER A 49 27.70 8.63 18.13
C SER A 49 28.23 8.13 16.78
N LYS A 50 28.77 9.03 15.95
CA LYS A 50 29.30 8.68 14.61
C LYS A 50 30.46 7.66 14.69
N SER A 51 31.29 7.73 15.71
CA SER A 51 32.38 6.77 15.95
C SER A 51 31.82 5.39 16.32
N GLU A 52 30.84 5.34 17.21
CA GLU A 52 30.19 4.08 17.58
C GLU A 52 29.40 3.46 16.43
N ALA A 53 28.70 4.26 15.63
CA ALA A 53 27.97 3.77 14.46
C ALA A 53 28.87 3.07 13.43
N LYS A 54 30.18 3.32 13.44
CA LYS A 54 31.15 2.66 12.56
C LYS A 54 31.65 1.33 13.09
N ASN A 55 31.65 1.13 14.40
CA ASN A 55 32.18 -0.08 15.03
C ASN A 55 31.21 -1.27 14.82
N LEU A 56 31.67 -2.49 15.08
CA LEU A 56 30.88 -3.70 14.83
C LEU A 56 29.53 -3.68 15.59
N ARG A 57 29.50 -3.22 16.84
CA ARG A 57 28.29 -3.13 17.66
C ARG A 57 27.28 -2.14 17.06
N GLY A 58 27.75 -0.98 16.61
CA GLY A 58 26.95 0.00 15.90
C GLY A 58 26.44 -0.51 14.56
N GLN A 59 27.24 -1.27 13.81
CA GLN A 59 26.77 -1.89 12.56
C GLN A 59 25.67 -2.93 12.81
N VAL A 60 25.80 -3.76 13.85
CA VAL A 60 24.77 -4.72 14.28
C VAL A 60 23.49 -3.98 14.68
N LEU A 61 23.61 -2.92 15.49
CA LEU A 61 22.49 -2.06 15.85
C LEU A 61 21.81 -1.48 14.59
N GLY A 62 22.59 -1.00 13.63
CA GLY A 62 22.11 -0.49 12.36
C GLY A 62 21.38 -1.53 11.52
N VAL A 63 21.80 -2.79 11.54
CA VAL A 63 21.09 -3.91 10.88
C VAL A 63 19.75 -4.16 11.55
N ILE A 64 19.71 -4.21 12.88
CA ILE A 64 18.46 -4.43 13.65
C ILE A 64 17.47 -3.30 13.35
N MET A 65 17.93 -2.04 13.40
CA MET A 65 17.08 -0.88 13.13
C MET A 65 16.57 -0.84 11.69
N ASN A 66 17.41 -1.12 10.70
CA ASN A 66 16.96 -1.22 9.32
C ASN A 66 15.99 -2.39 9.12
N SER A 67 16.16 -3.51 9.84
CA SER A 67 15.23 -4.63 9.79
C SER A 67 13.85 -4.21 10.28
N ALA A 68 13.76 -3.52 11.42
CA ALA A 68 12.48 -2.99 11.92
C ALA A 68 11.82 -2.06 10.90
N VAL A 69 12.56 -1.10 10.34
CA VAL A 69 12.04 -0.18 9.31
C VAL A 69 11.59 -0.93 8.05
N SER A 70 12.33 -1.95 7.61
CA SER A 70 11.97 -2.76 6.45
C SER A 70 10.72 -3.62 6.68
N ILE A 71 10.53 -4.17 7.88
CA ILE A 71 9.32 -4.91 8.25
C ILE A 71 8.10 -3.98 8.25
N LEU A 72 8.23 -2.78 8.83
CA LEU A 72 7.18 -1.75 8.81
C LEU A 72 6.86 -1.31 7.37
N GLY A 73 7.89 -1.11 6.54
CA GLY A 73 7.74 -0.79 5.12
C GLY A 73 7.01 -1.87 4.34
N ALA A 74 7.34 -3.13 4.58
CA ALA A 74 6.64 -4.26 3.96
C ALA A 74 5.19 -4.37 4.44
N ASN A 75 4.91 -4.14 5.73
CA ASN A 75 3.55 -4.12 6.25
C ASN A 75 2.69 -3.04 5.58
N TYR A 76 3.24 -1.82 5.43
CA TYR A 76 2.59 -0.76 4.66
C TYR A 76 2.30 -1.17 3.22
N ILE A 77 3.27 -1.77 2.53
CA ILE A 77 3.11 -2.27 1.15
C ILE A 77 1.98 -3.31 1.08
N ILE A 78 1.94 -4.26 2.01
CA ILE A 78 0.91 -5.31 2.07
C ILE A 78 -0.46 -4.70 2.32
N ASN A 79 -0.59 -3.76 3.26
CA ASN A 79 -1.85 -3.06 3.51
C ASN A 79 -2.33 -2.28 2.28
N ARG A 80 -1.42 -1.58 1.61
CA ARG A 80 -1.72 -0.86 0.37
C ARG A 80 -2.18 -1.79 -0.74
N MET A 81 -1.58 -2.97 -0.88
CA MET A 81 -2.03 -4.00 -1.83
C MET A 81 -3.35 -4.67 -1.42
N SER A 82 -3.62 -4.77 -0.12
CA SER A 82 -4.90 -5.29 0.39
C SER A 82 -6.06 -4.35 0.14
N GLN A 83 -5.82 -3.04 0.11
CA GLN A 83 -6.86 -2.04 -0.13
C GLN A 83 -7.06 -1.74 -1.62
N ASN A 84 -5.96 -1.71 -2.38
CA ASN A 84 -5.96 -1.25 -3.77
C ASN A 84 -5.69 -2.38 -4.78
N GLY A 85 -5.66 -3.64 -4.33
CA GLY A 85 -5.31 -4.79 -5.15
C GLY A 85 -3.81 -4.94 -5.46
N ARG A 86 -3.47 -6.05 -6.13
CA ARG A 86 -2.11 -6.43 -6.55
C ARG A 86 -1.76 -6.02 -8.00
N ASP A 87 -2.55 -5.14 -8.60
CA ASP A 87 -2.23 -4.57 -9.91
C ASP A 87 -0.97 -3.69 -9.84
N LYS A 88 -0.31 -3.51 -11.00
CA LYS A 88 0.80 -2.56 -11.18
C LYS A 88 1.92 -2.68 -10.12
N LEU A 89 2.31 -3.91 -9.78
CA LEU A 89 3.31 -4.22 -8.75
C LEU A 89 4.60 -3.38 -8.87
N VAL A 90 5.10 -3.17 -10.09
CA VAL A 90 6.30 -2.35 -10.34
C VAL A 90 6.11 -0.91 -9.85
N SER A 91 5.02 -0.25 -10.26
CA SER A 91 4.72 1.12 -9.86
C SER A 91 4.49 1.25 -8.35
N LYS A 92 3.76 0.29 -7.76
CA LYS A 92 3.52 0.26 -6.31
C LYS A 92 4.81 0.04 -5.52
N GLY A 93 5.70 -0.81 -6.02
CA GLY A 93 7.02 -1.06 -5.43
C GLY A 93 7.93 0.16 -5.49
N ILE A 94 8.08 0.78 -6.67
CA ILE A 94 8.87 2.01 -6.82
C ILE A 94 8.33 3.10 -5.90
N THR A 95 7.02 3.37 -5.96
CA THR A 95 6.40 4.45 -5.17
C THR A 95 6.55 4.20 -3.67
N SER A 96 6.25 2.99 -3.20
CA SER A 96 6.36 2.67 -1.77
C SER A 96 7.82 2.69 -1.29
N GLY A 97 8.75 2.24 -2.14
CA GLY A 97 10.18 2.34 -1.90
C GLY A 97 10.64 3.79 -1.72
N ILE A 98 10.26 4.68 -2.65
CA ILE A 98 10.60 6.11 -2.56
C ILE A 98 10.01 6.75 -1.29
N ILE A 99 8.73 6.49 -0.98
CA ILE A 99 8.07 7.05 0.21
C ILE A 99 8.79 6.60 1.49
N PHE A 100 9.00 5.29 1.67
CA PHE A 100 9.68 4.78 2.86
C PHE A 100 11.14 5.22 2.93
N GLY A 101 11.83 5.28 1.79
CA GLY A 101 13.20 5.76 1.70
C GLY A 101 13.34 7.22 2.10
N ALA A 102 12.39 8.07 1.72
CA ALA A 102 12.33 9.47 2.12
C ALA A 102 12.13 9.60 3.64
N ILE A 103 11.19 8.83 4.22
CA ILE A 103 10.94 8.81 5.67
C ILE A 103 12.20 8.34 6.42
N ALA A 104 12.77 7.21 6.01
CA ALA A 104 13.98 6.64 6.61
C ALA A 104 15.19 7.56 6.48
N THR A 105 15.22 8.42 5.47
CA THR A 105 16.27 9.43 5.27
C THR A 105 16.03 10.69 6.12
N ALA A 106 14.76 11.08 6.31
CA ALA A 106 14.38 12.26 7.07
C ALA A 106 14.59 12.07 8.58
N ILE A 107 14.20 10.92 9.14
CA ILE A 107 14.27 10.65 10.58
C ILE A 107 15.69 10.88 11.15
N PRO A 108 16.78 10.37 10.56
CA PRO A 108 18.12 10.59 11.06
C PRO A 108 18.57 12.06 11.07
N ASN A 109 17.98 12.92 10.24
CA ASN A 109 18.31 14.35 10.21
C ASN A 109 17.65 15.12 11.36
N LEU A 110 16.66 14.53 12.03
CA LEU A 110 16.03 15.13 13.22
C LEU A 110 16.91 14.98 14.47
N ALA A 111 17.84 14.03 14.50
CA ALA A 111 18.74 13.83 15.64
C ALA A 111 19.84 14.92 15.66
N PRO A 112 19.94 15.73 16.73
CA PRO A 112 20.83 16.91 16.77
C PRO A 112 22.33 16.55 16.68
N TRP A 113 22.74 15.38 17.17
CA TRP A 113 24.10 14.85 17.06
C TRP A 113 24.41 14.23 15.68
N ASN A 114 23.39 14.06 14.84
CA ASN A 114 23.52 13.47 13.52
C ASN A 114 23.27 14.51 12.40
N LYS A 115 23.31 15.82 12.74
CA LYS A 115 23.26 16.94 11.76
C LYS A 115 24.37 16.75 10.73
N MET A 116 24.00 16.24 9.56
CA MET A 116 24.96 15.96 8.49
C MET A 116 25.19 17.23 7.67
N LYS A 117 26.47 17.53 7.36
CA LYS A 117 26.85 18.40 6.24
C LYS A 117 26.11 17.95 4.96
N PRO A 118 25.88 18.86 3.99
CA PRO A 118 25.13 18.54 2.77
C PRO A 118 25.63 17.24 2.15
N ARG A 119 24.72 16.25 2.12
CA ARG A 119 24.94 14.98 1.41
C ARG A 119 25.03 15.33 -0.07
N ASP A 120 26.10 14.88 -0.73
CA ASP A 120 26.21 15.07 -2.18
C ASP A 120 25.02 14.42 -2.89
N ALA A 121 24.63 15.02 -4.01
CA ALA A 121 23.46 14.58 -4.78
C ALA A 121 23.57 13.11 -5.21
N ALA A 122 24.78 12.65 -5.52
CA ALA A 122 25.06 11.26 -5.92
C ALA A 122 24.72 10.26 -4.80
N SER A 123 25.14 10.54 -3.56
CA SER A 123 24.79 9.72 -2.39
C SER A 123 23.27 9.66 -2.16
N ASN A 124 22.57 10.80 -2.26
CA ASN A 124 21.11 10.82 -2.10
C ASN A 124 20.40 10.05 -3.20
N LEU A 125 20.83 10.18 -4.46
CA LEU A 125 20.26 9.44 -5.58
C LEU A 125 20.49 7.93 -5.43
N SER A 126 21.68 7.53 -4.96
CA SER A 126 21.96 6.13 -4.66
C SER A 126 21.09 5.58 -3.53
N TYR A 127 20.75 6.40 -2.53
CA TYR A 127 19.81 5.99 -1.48
C TYR A 127 18.39 5.85 -2.02
N VAL A 128 17.93 6.77 -2.86
CA VAL A 128 16.63 6.64 -3.52
C VAL A 128 16.58 5.34 -4.34
N PHE A 129 17.62 5.06 -5.13
CA PHE A 129 17.70 3.83 -5.92
C PHE A 129 17.69 2.56 -5.04
N SER A 130 18.46 2.54 -3.95
CA SER A 130 18.46 1.40 -3.02
C SER A 130 17.08 1.17 -2.39
N ASN A 131 16.35 2.23 -2.08
CA ASN A 131 14.99 2.14 -1.55
C ASN A 131 13.97 1.72 -2.62
N ILE A 132 14.17 2.08 -3.89
CA ILE A 132 13.38 1.53 -5.00
C ILE A 132 13.58 0.01 -5.09
N VAL A 133 14.82 -0.46 -4.99
CA VAL A 133 15.12 -1.91 -4.99
C VAL A 133 14.47 -2.61 -3.80
N PHE A 134 14.54 -2.02 -2.60
CA PHE A 134 13.78 -2.49 -1.44
C PHE A 134 12.29 -2.62 -1.76
N GLY A 135 11.67 -1.54 -2.23
CA GLY A 135 10.23 -1.47 -2.47
C GLY A 135 9.76 -2.47 -3.53
N LEU A 136 10.53 -2.65 -4.61
CA LEU A 136 10.28 -3.67 -5.62
C LEU A 136 10.34 -5.08 -5.02
N LEU A 137 11.44 -5.44 -4.37
CA LEU A 137 11.62 -6.79 -3.82
C LEU A 137 10.60 -7.11 -2.73
N ALA A 138 10.31 -6.18 -1.83
CA ALA A 138 9.28 -6.34 -0.80
C ALA A 138 7.89 -6.50 -1.43
N THR A 139 7.56 -5.73 -2.47
CA THR A 139 6.27 -5.83 -3.16
C THR A 139 6.13 -7.15 -3.92
N PHE A 140 7.13 -7.55 -4.70
CA PHE A 140 7.10 -8.81 -5.45
C PHE A 140 7.10 -10.03 -4.53
N SER A 141 7.89 -10.02 -3.45
CA SER A 141 7.87 -11.10 -2.47
C SER A 141 6.53 -11.20 -1.76
N ALA A 142 5.96 -10.08 -1.31
CA ALA A 142 4.64 -10.06 -0.69
C ALA A 142 3.55 -10.57 -1.63
N ALA A 143 3.53 -10.12 -2.89
CA ALA A 143 2.55 -10.54 -3.88
C ALA A 143 2.65 -12.03 -4.24
N LYS A 144 3.88 -12.59 -4.27
CA LYS A 144 4.15 -13.99 -4.63
C LYS A 144 3.94 -14.96 -3.47
N LEU A 145 4.34 -14.57 -2.26
CA LEU A 145 4.32 -15.44 -1.07
C LEU A 145 3.01 -15.34 -0.29
N GLY A 146 2.32 -14.19 -0.35
CA GLY A 146 1.07 -13.95 0.36
C GLY A 146 -0.12 -14.69 -0.24
N HIS A 147 -0.97 -15.24 0.63
CA HIS A 147 -2.21 -15.88 0.25
C HIS A 147 -3.23 -14.86 -0.28
N ASP A 148 -4.08 -15.25 -1.23
CA ASP A 148 -4.96 -14.32 -1.94
C ASP A 148 -6.00 -13.67 -1.00
N SER A 149 -6.40 -14.38 0.07
CA SER A 149 -7.25 -13.84 1.14
C SER A 149 -6.67 -12.64 1.90
N LEU A 150 -5.36 -12.38 1.81
CA LEU A 150 -4.73 -11.19 2.39
C LEU A 150 -4.91 -9.93 1.52
N PHE A 151 -5.25 -10.11 0.25
CA PHE A 151 -5.31 -9.05 -0.75
C PHE A 151 -6.71 -8.79 -1.29
N ASP A 152 -7.60 -9.77 -1.15
CA ASP A 152 -9.00 -9.67 -1.53
C ASP A 152 -9.89 -9.73 -0.28
N PRO A 153 -9.78 -8.76 0.65
CA PRO A 153 -10.68 -8.72 1.79
C PRO A 153 -12.11 -8.51 1.28
N PRO A 154 -13.11 -9.27 1.78
CA PRO A 154 -14.51 -8.97 1.48
C PRO A 154 -14.80 -7.52 1.91
N PRO A 155 -15.68 -6.80 1.19
CA PRO A 155 -16.06 -5.45 1.58
C PRO A 155 -16.51 -5.46 3.05
N GLN A 156 -15.84 -4.67 3.89
CA GLN A 156 -16.20 -4.56 5.32
C GLN A 156 -17.61 -3.99 5.52
N ASN A 157 -18.18 -3.38 4.47
CA ASN A 157 -19.59 -3.03 4.41
C ASN A 157 -20.42 -4.31 4.20
N ASN A 158 -20.66 -5.04 5.30
CA ASN A 158 -21.99 -5.60 5.50
C ASN A 158 -22.91 -4.38 5.61
N TYR A 159 -23.50 -3.96 4.49
CA TYR A 159 -24.53 -2.94 4.48
C TYR A 159 -25.52 -3.30 5.57
N LEU A 160 -25.55 -2.53 6.66
CA LEU A 160 -26.72 -2.49 7.51
C LEU A 160 -27.86 -2.23 6.53
N LYS A 161 -28.80 -3.18 6.42
CA LYS A 161 -30.02 -2.92 5.65
C LYS A 161 -30.54 -1.58 6.18
N PRO A 162 -30.75 -0.56 5.31
CA PRO A 162 -31.19 0.74 5.77
C PRO A 162 -32.38 0.55 6.72
N THR A 163 -32.22 0.97 7.98
CA THR A 163 -33.30 0.91 8.97
C THR A 163 -34.42 1.88 8.62
N GLU A 164 -34.07 2.89 7.82
CA GLU A 164 -34.99 3.89 7.28
C GLU A 164 -35.12 3.71 5.77
N LYS A 165 -36.37 3.82 5.28
CA LYS A 165 -36.66 3.79 3.84
C LYS A 165 -36.02 5.02 3.19
N THR A 166 -35.38 4.84 2.04
CA THR A 166 -34.90 5.99 1.26
C THR A 166 -36.07 6.82 0.73
N SER A 167 -35.84 8.09 0.41
CA SER A 167 -36.84 8.97 -0.20
C SER A 167 -37.44 8.38 -1.49
N GLU A 168 -36.66 7.60 -2.24
CA GLU A 168 -37.14 6.88 -3.42
C GLU A 168 -38.06 5.71 -3.06
N GLN A 169 -37.72 4.91 -2.04
CA GLN A 169 -38.59 3.84 -1.53
C GLN A 169 -39.87 4.38 -0.89
N ILE A 170 -39.82 5.56 -0.25
CA ILE A 170 -41.00 6.26 0.26
C ILE A 170 -41.87 6.72 -0.91
N LYS A 171 -41.26 7.29 -1.97
CA LYS A 171 -41.99 7.76 -3.16
C LYS A 171 -42.63 6.59 -3.92
N GLU A 172 -41.98 5.44 -4.01
CA GLU A 172 -42.51 4.23 -4.63
C GLU A 172 -43.63 3.59 -3.79
N SER A 173 -43.47 3.55 -2.46
CA SER A 173 -44.54 3.13 -1.54
C SER A 173 -45.79 4.02 -1.65
N ASN A 174 -45.61 5.32 -1.88
CA ASN A 174 -46.72 6.27 -2.06
C ASN A 174 -47.35 6.22 -3.46
N ARG A 175 -46.61 5.75 -4.47
CA ARG A 175 -47.18 5.49 -5.81
C ARG A 175 -48.07 4.25 -5.81
N ASN A 176 -47.68 3.21 -5.08
CA ASN A 176 -48.43 1.95 -5.03
C ASN A 176 -49.71 2.02 -4.17
N THR A 177 -49.91 3.06 -3.35
CA THR A 177 -51.17 3.32 -2.63
C THR A 177 -52.17 4.12 -3.43
N VAL A 178 -51.76 4.78 -4.51
CA VAL A 178 -52.69 5.41 -5.46
C VAL A 178 -53.03 4.33 -6.49
N GLN A 179 -54.09 3.57 -6.23
CA GLN A 179 -54.66 2.71 -7.27
C GLN A 179 -54.96 3.57 -8.50
N PRO A 180 -54.58 3.14 -9.71
CA PRO A 180 -55.00 3.85 -10.90
C PRO A 180 -56.52 3.84 -10.95
N THR A 181 -57.13 5.01 -10.80
CA THR A 181 -58.54 5.20 -11.10
C THR A 181 -58.68 5.01 -12.61
N TYR A 182 -58.96 3.77 -13.04
CA TYR A 182 -59.45 3.55 -14.39
C TYR A 182 -60.79 4.26 -14.47
N SER A 183 -60.79 5.44 -15.07
CA SER A 183 -62.03 6.07 -15.51
C SER A 183 -62.55 5.22 -16.66
N ASP A 184 -63.65 4.53 -16.44
CA ASP A 184 -64.38 3.80 -17.47
C ASP A 184 -64.80 4.79 -18.55
N VAL A 185 -64.01 4.86 -19.62
CA VAL A 185 -64.35 5.62 -20.82
C VAL A 185 -65.47 4.87 -21.50
N ASN A 186 -66.68 5.42 -21.37
CA ASN A 186 -67.91 5.02 -22.06
C ASN A 186 -67.66 4.65 -23.53
N LEU A 187 -67.77 3.36 -23.82
CA LEU A 187 -67.75 2.79 -25.17
C LEU A 187 -69.20 2.69 -25.68
N ASN A 188 -69.84 3.84 -25.86
CA ASN A 188 -71.04 3.93 -26.68
C ASN A 188 -70.64 4.44 -28.07
N LYS A 189 -70.37 3.51 -28.98
CA LYS A 189 -70.52 3.79 -30.41
C LYS A 189 -71.29 2.65 -31.04
N GLU A 190 -72.58 2.95 -31.22
CA GLU A 190 -73.59 2.14 -31.86
C GLU A 190 -73.22 1.74 -33.29
N ASP A 191 -73.88 0.66 -33.68
CA ASP A 191 -73.89 -0.04 -34.95
C ASP A 191 -74.08 0.84 -36.19
N GLY A 192 -73.53 0.37 -37.32
CA GLY A 192 -73.80 0.95 -38.63
C GLY A 192 -73.26 0.08 -39.75
N ALA A 193 -74.05 -0.90 -40.15
CA ALA A 193 -73.85 -1.82 -41.27
C ALA A 193 -73.43 -1.15 -42.60
N SER A 194 -72.68 -1.86 -43.44
CA SER A 194 -73.19 -2.31 -44.75
C SER A 194 -72.20 -3.20 -45.49
N LYS A 195 -72.74 -4.30 -46.01
CA LYS A 195 -72.26 -5.14 -47.11
C LYS A 195 -71.71 -4.31 -48.28
N PHE A 196 -70.76 -4.84 -49.04
CA PHE A 196 -70.98 -5.34 -50.42
C PHE A 196 -69.70 -6.04 -50.95
N ILE A 197 -69.98 -7.18 -51.58
CA ILE A 197 -69.27 -8.03 -52.56
C ILE A 197 -67.94 -7.50 -53.09
#